data_AF-A0A529FD20-F1
#
_entry.id   AF-A0A529FD20-F1
#
_cell.length_a   1.000
_cell.length_b   1.000
_cell.length_c   1.000
_cell.angle_alpha   90.00
_cell.angle_beta   90.00
_cell.angle_gamma   90.00
#
_symmetry.space_group_name_H-M   'P 1'
#
loop_
_entity.id
_entity.type
_entity.pdbx_description
1 polymer ?
#
loop_
_entity_poly.entity_id
_entity_poly.type
_entity_poly.pdbx_seq_one_letter_code
_entity_poly.pdbx_strand_id
1 'polypeptide(L)'
;MMLHNRVRRFSAALAASAVLALSSPAFAQDVSESHLKAARAAVAAIHATDPFDNILPQAAAALENQLIQKNPDMQELIGKTVSEKA
;
A
#
# COMPACT_ATOMS: atom_id res chain seq x y z
N MET A 1 -37.02 3.40 -49.02
CA MET A 1 -35.84 2.94 -48.25
C MET A 1 -35.27 3.98 -47.26
N MET A 2 -35.36 5.30 -47.51
CA MET A 2 -34.80 6.31 -46.60
C MET A 2 -35.52 6.42 -45.24
N LEU A 3 -36.84 6.23 -45.19
CA LEU A 3 -37.61 6.39 -43.95
C LEU A 3 -37.28 5.31 -42.90
N HIS A 4 -37.21 4.03 -43.30
CA HIS A 4 -36.80 2.94 -42.41
C HIS A 4 -35.39 3.13 -41.84
N ASN A 5 -34.46 3.67 -42.63
CA ASN A 5 -33.11 3.94 -42.16
C ASN A 5 -33.05 5.13 -41.19
N ARG A 6 -33.92 6.14 -41.37
CA ARG A 6 -34.06 7.27 -40.43
C ARG A 6 -34.70 6.84 -39.12
N VAL A 7 -35.78 6.05 -39.17
CA VAL A 7 -36.45 5.48 -37.99
C VAL A 7 -35.49 4.60 -37.20
N ARG A 8 -34.77 3.68 -37.87
CA ARG A 8 -33.76 2.82 -37.24
C ARG A 8 -32.66 3.63 -36.53
N ARG A 9 -32.16 4.69 -37.17
CA ARG A 9 -31.14 5.57 -36.57
C ARG A 9 -31.68 6.34 -35.37
N PHE A 10 -32.92 6.81 -35.43
CA PHE A 10 -33.58 7.46 -34.30
C PHE A 10 -33.78 6.50 -33.12
N SER A 11 -34.26 5.28 -33.38
CA SER A 11 -34.42 4.26 -32.33
C SER A 11 -33.08 3.88 -31.70
N ALA A 12 -32.01 3.76 -32.50
CA ALA A 12 -30.66 3.50 -31.98
C ALA A 12 -30.13 4.66 -31.14
N ALA A 13 -30.34 5.91 -31.58
CA ALA A 13 -29.94 7.09 -30.81
C ALA A 13 -30.72 7.18 -29.48
N LEU A 14 -32.03 6.93 -29.50
CA LEU A 14 -32.86 6.91 -28.30
C LEU A 14 -32.41 5.84 -27.31
N ALA A 15 -32.12 4.62 -27.79
CA ALA A 15 -31.62 3.54 -26.96
C ALA A 15 -30.25 3.87 -26.36
N ALA A 16 -29.33 4.44 -27.14
CA ALA A 16 -28.02 4.87 -26.66
C ALA A 16 -28.15 5.97 -25.59
N SER A 17 -29.01 6.96 -25.80
CA SER A 17 -29.29 8.01 -24.81
C SER A 17 -29.90 7.44 -23.53
N ALA A 18 -30.80 6.45 -23.63
CA ALA A 18 -31.37 5.79 -22.45
C ALA A 18 -30.31 5.01 -21.66
N VAL A 19 -29.40 4.30 -22.33
CA VAL A 19 -28.28 3.60 -21.68
C VAL A 19 -27.35 4.59 -20.97
N LEU A 20 -27.03 5.72 -21.61
CA LEU A 20 -26.19 6.76 -20.99
C LEU A 20 -26.89 7.47 -19.82
N ALA A 21 -28.20 7.67 -19.90
CA ALA A 21 -28.98 8.28 -18.82
C ALA A 21 -29.12 7.36 -17.60
N LEU A 22 -29.10 6.03 -17.81
CA LEU A 22 -29.20 5.03 -16.75
C LEU A 22 -27.82 4.56 -16.25
N SER A 23 -26.74 4.85 -16.98
CA SER A 23 -25.39 4.56 -16.51
C SER A 23 -25.03 5.52 -15.38
N SER A 24 -24.89 5.00 -14.16
CA SER A 24 -24.31 5.75 -13.06
C SER A 24 -22.79 5.77 -13.21
N PRO A 25 -22.11 6.93 -13.03
CA PRO A 25 -20.66 6.95 -12.95
C PRO A 25 -20.19 6.04 -11.81
N ALA A 26 -19.28 5.11 -12.11
CA ALA A 26 -18.61 4.31 -11.10
C ALA A 26 -17.60 5.22 -10.37
N PHE A 27 -18.03 5.81 -9.26
CA PHE A 27 -17.12 6.53 -8.38
C PHE A 27 -16.24 5.54 -7.60
N ALA A 28 -15.03 5.98 -7.23
CA ALA A 28 -14.26 5.28 -6.23
C ALA A 28 -15.10 5.26 -4.94
N GLN A 29 -15.48 4.06 -4.50
CA GLN A 29 -16.24 3.89 -3.28
C GLN A 29 -15.36 4.39 -2.12
N ASP A 30 -15.93 5.22 -1.25
CA ASP A 30 -15.23 5.61 -0.03
C ASP A 30 -14.88 4.33 0.75
N VAL A 31 -13.60 4.20 1.11
CA VAL A 31 -13.13 3.04 1.86
C VAL A 31 -13.71 3.15 3.26
N SER A 32 -14.76 2.37 3.54
CA SER A 32 -15.37 2.36 4.86
C SER A 32 -14.36 1.94 5.93
N GLU A 33 -14.60 2.35 7.17
CA GLU A 33 -13.75 1.97 8.31
C GLU A 33 -13.65 0.44 8.46
N SER A 34 -14.70 -0.31 8.10
CA SER A 34 -14.68 -1.78 8.15
C SER A 34 -13.71 -2.38 7.13
N HIS A 35 -13.59 -1.79 5.93
CA HIS A 35 -12.61 -2.20 4.93
C HIS A 35 -11.18 -1.92 5.41
N LEU A 36 -10.92 -0.76 6.01
CA LEU A 36 -9.59 -0.45 6.57
C LEU A 36 -9.22 -1.39 7.72
N LYS A 37 -10.18 -1.70 8.60
CA LYS A 37 -9.97 -2.64 9.71
C LYS A 37 -9.64 -4.04 9.19
N ALA A 38 -10.38 -4.53 8.20
CA ALA A 38 -10.13 -5.83 7.60
C ALA A 38 -8.76 -5.88 6.90
N ALA A 39 -8.39 -4.82 6.19
CA ALA A 39 -7.07 -4.71 5.55
C ALA A 39 -5.93 -4.74 6.58
N ARG A 40 -6.04 -3.98 7.69
CA ARG A 40 -5.05 -4.00 8.77
C ARG A 40 -4.95 -5.36 9.44
N ALA A 41 -6.09 -6.03 9.67
CA ALA A 41 -6.11 -7.38 10.22
C ALA A 41 -5.43 -8.39 9.29
N ALA A 42 -5.63 -8.27 7.97
CA ALA A 42 -4.94 -9.10 6.99
C ALA A 42 -3.43 -8.86 7.01
N VAL A 43 -2.98 -7.59 7.01
CA VAL A 43 -1.56 -7.22 7.10
C VAL A 43 -0.91 -7.79 8.36
N ALA A 44 -1.60 -7.73 9.51
CA ALA A 44 -1.12 -8.32 10.74
C ALA A 44 -1.08 -9.86 10.67
N ALA A 45 -2.10 -10.50 10.10
CA ALA A 45 -2.18 -11.96 10.00
C ALA A 45 -1.11 -12.57 9.07
N ILE A 46 -0.71 -11.84 8.03
CA ILE A 46 0.38 -12.27 7.14
C ILE A 46 1.76 -11.90 7.68
N HIS A 47 1.85 -11.31 8.87
CA HIS A 47 3.13 -10.95 9.48
C HIS A 47 3.99 -10.06 8.56
N ALA A 48 3.34 -9.18 7.79
CA ALA A 48 4.03 -8.36 6.80
C ALA A 48 5.00 -7.35 7.44
N THR A 49 4.85 -7.08 8.75
CA THR A 49 5.69 -6.12 9.47
C THR A 49 6.84 -6.75 10.23
N ASP A 50 6.83 -8.07 10.45
CA ASP A 50 7.89 -8.79 11.17
C ASP A 50 9.31 -8.55 10.59
N PRO A 51 9.51 -8.40 9.26
CA PRO A 51 10.82 -8.05 8.73
C PRO A 51 11.35 -6.69 9.22
N PHE A 52 10.47 -5.75 9.58
CA PHE A 52 10.87 -4.43 10.07
C PHE A 52 11.47 -4.47 11.48
N ASP A 53 11.12 -5.46 12.29
CA ASP A 53 11.65 -5.62 13.65
C ASP A 53 13.18 -5.85 13.64
N ASN A 54 13.70 -6.37 12.53
CA ASN A 54 15.13 -6.64 12.38
C ASN A 54 15.94 -5.42 11.90
N ILE A 55 15.30 -4.32 11.49
CA ILE A 55 16.01 -3.15 10.95
C ILE A 55 16.91 -2.51 12.02
N LEU A 56 16.38 -2.28 13.22
CA LEU A 56 17.15 -1.63 14.29
C LEU A 56 18.30 -2.51 14.80
N PRO A 57 18.11 -3.81 15.11
CA PRO A 57 19.23 -4.69 15.48
C PRO A 57 20.31 -4.79 14.40
N GLN A 58 19.93 -4.87 13.13
CA GLN A 58 20.89 -4.92 12.02
C GLN A 58 21.67 -3.60 11.89
N ALA A 59 21.00 -2.46 12.02
CA ALA A 59 21.64 -1.14 11.98
C ALA A 59 22.59 -0.95 13.18
N ALA A 60 22.18 -1.38 14.37
CA ALA A 60 23.00 -1.33 15.59
C ALA A 60 24.27 -2.18 15.43
N ALA A 61 24.14 -3.42 14.96
CA ALA A 61 25.29 -4.29 14.71
C ALA A 61 26.23 -3.75 13.63
N ALA A 62 25.68 -3.17 12.55
CA ALA A 62 26.49 -2.52 11.53
C ALA A 62 27.27 -1.30 12.09
N LEU A 63 26.61 -0.48 12.91
CA LEU A 63 27.21 0.68 13.57
C LEU A 63 28.30 0.26 14.56
N GLU A 64 28.04 -0.76 15.37
CA GLU A 64 29.01 -1.32 16.33
C GLU A 64 30.29 -1.75 15.61
N ASN A 65 30.16 -2.52 14.53
CA ASN A 65 31.30 -2.96 13.73
C ASN A 65 32.09 -1.80 13.13
N GLN A 66 31.40 -0.75 12.66
CA GLN A 66 32.06 0.45 12.14
C GLN A 66 32.83 1.21 13.22
N LEU A 67 32.27 1.31 14.42
CA LEU A 67 32.91 1.99 15.55
C LEU A 67 34.12 1.21 16.06
N ILE A 68 34.03 -0.13 16.16
CA ILE A 68 35.14 -1.00 16.56
C ILE A 68 36.28 -0.91 15.55
N GLN A 69 35.98 -0.95 14.25
CA GLN A 69 37.02 -0.81 13.21
C GLN A 69 37.74 0.54 13.30
N LYS A 70 37.04 1.62 13.67
CA LYS A 70 37.65 2.94 13.86
C LYS A 70 38.45 3.07 15.15
N ASN A 71 37.99 2.43 16.23
CA ASN A 71 38.62 2.50 17.56
C ASN A 71 38.68 1.09 18.17
N PRO A 72 39.66 0.26 17.76
CA PRO A 72 39.75 -1.13 18.21
C PRO A 72 39.98 -1.27 19.72
N ASP A 73 40.61 -0.28 20.33
CA ASP A 73 40.87 -0.18 21.76
C ASP A 73 39.60 0.06 22.61
N MET A 74 38.54 0.60 21.99
CA MET A 74 37.28 0.93 22.67
C MET A 74 36.19 -0.13 22.47
N GLN A 75 36.53 -1.32 21.97
CA GLN A 75 35.57 -2.36 21.59
C GLN A 75 34.55 -2.69 22.69
N GLU A 76 35.01 -2.88 23.93
CA GLU A 76 34.14 -3.23 25.06
C GLU A 76 33.15 -2.12 25.42
N LEU A 77 33.59 -0.86 25.39
CA LEU A 77 32.74 0.31 25.68
C LEU A 77 31.71 0.54 24.56
N ILE A 78 32.13 0.35 23.30
CA ILE A 78 31.27 0.48 22.12
C ILE A 78 30.15 -0.57 22.18
N GLY A 79 30.48 -1.85 22.38
CA GLY A 79 29.50 -2.93 22.45
C GLY A 79 28.49 -2.72 23.58
N LYS A 80 28.96 -2.31 24.76
CA LYS A 80 28.08 -2.00 25.90
C LYS A 80 27.12 -0.84 25.59
N THR A 81 27.61 0.24 24.98
CA THR A 81 26.80 1.42 24.67
C THR A 81 25.77 1.16 23.56
N VAL A 82 26.15 0.40 22.52
CA VAL A 82 25.24 0.07 21.43
C VAL A 82 24.16 -0.89 21.91
N SER A 83 24.51 -1.92 22.68
CA SER A 83 23.53 -2.86 23.25
C SER A 83 22.59 -2.22 24.26
N GLU A 84 23.00 -1.17 24.98
CA GLU A 84 22.15 -0.45 25.93
C GLU A 84 21.12 0.46 25.24
N LYS A 85 21.42 0.90 24.01
CA LYS A 85 20.57 1.83 23.23
C LYS A 85 19.77 1.18 22.10
N ALA A 86 20.09 -0.06 21.73
CA ALA A 86 19.39 -0.85 20.73
C ALA A 86 18.12 -1.48 21.33
#